data_AF-A0A2G2ZVR6-F1
#
_entry.id   AF-A0A2G2ZVR6-F1
#
_cell.length_a   1.000
_cell.length_b   1.000
_cell.length_c   1.000
_cell.angle_alpha   90.00
_cell.angle_beta   90.00
_cell.angle_gamma   90.00
#
_symmetry.space_group_name_H-M   'P 1'
#
loop_
_entity.id
_entity.type
_entity.pdbx_description
1 polymer ?
#
loop_
_entity_poly.entity_id
_entity_poly.type
_entity_poly.pdbx_seq_one_letter_code
_entity_poly.pdbx_strand_id
1 'polypeptide(L)'
;MESEFIALDKAGEEAEWLRNFLEDIPYWPKPVAPICIHCDSQAAIGRAGSMMYNGKSCHIRRRHNTVRELLSSGIITIDYVKSKDNVSDPLTKGLSREGVERTSKGMGLRPRTSQHGGNST
;
A
#
# COMPACT_ATOMS: atom_id res chain seq x y z
N MET A 1 -13.85 -6.36 0.06
CA MET A 1 -13.67 -5.78 -1.30
C MET A 1 -13.76 -4.26 -1.26
N GLU A 2 -14.81 -3.68 -0.66
CA GLU A 2 -14.94 -2.23 -0.56
C GLU A 2 -13.81 -1.59 0.26
N SER A 3 -13.47 -2.16 1.43
CA SER A 3 -12.34 -1.73 2.26
C SER A 3 -11.01 -1.73 1.51
N GLU A 4 -10.68 -2.81 0.81
CA GLU A 4 -9.43 -2.95 0.05
C GLU A 4 -9.33 -1.90 -1.07
N PHE A 5 -10.44 -1.66 -1.78
CA PHE A 5 -10.46 -0.66 -2.84
C PHE A 5 -10.38 0.77 -2.30
N ILE A 6 -11.00 1.03 -1.14
CA ILE A 6 -10.89 2.30 -0.42
C ILE A 6 -9.46 2.53 0.07
N ALA A 7 -8.79 1.49 0.58
CA ALA A 7 -7.39 1.57 0.99
C ALA A 7 -6.47 1.85 -0.20
N LEU A 8 -6.71 1.19 -1.34
CA LEU A 8 -5.98 1.43 -2.58
C LEU A 8 -6.14 2.87 -3.10
N ASP A 9 -7.37 3.39 -3.08
CA ASP A 9 -7.69 4.78 -3.42
C ASP A 9 -6.92 5.78 -2.54
N LYS A 10 -6.92 5.57 -1.22
CA LYS A 10 -6.15 6.40 -0.29
C LYS A 10 -4.64 6.27 -0.45
N ALA A 11 -4.13 5.07 -0.68
CA ALA A 11 -2.72 4.88 -1.01
C ALA A 11 -2.33 5.60 -2.32
N GLY A 12 -3.25 5.66 -3.29
CA GLY A 12 -3.07 6.41 -4.53
C GLY A 12 -2.95 7.92 -4.32
N GLU A 13 -3.84 8.51 -3.50
CA GLU A 13 -3.78 9.94 -3.12
C GLU A 13 -2.43 10.27 -2.45
N GLU A 14 -1.97 9.45 -1.50
CA GLU A 14 -0.69 9.63 -0.82
C GLU A 14 0.51 9.43 -1.77
N ALA A 15 0.42 8.51 -2.72
CA ALA A 15 1.45 8.29 -3.73
C ALA A 15 1.57 9.47 -4.69
N GLU A 16 0.46 10.05 -5.13
CA GLU A 16 0.46 11.29 -5.91
C GLU A 16 1.11 12.43 -5.14
N TRP A 17 0.73 12.63 -3.88
CA TRP A 17 1.33 13.63 -3.01
C TRP A 17 2.85 13.43 -2.88
N LEU A 18 3.29 12.19 -2.61
CA LEU A 18 4.70 11.85 -2.47
C LEU A 18 5.47 12.10 -3.76
N ARG A 19 4.89 11.76 -4.92
CA ARG A 19 5.51 12.02 -6.23
C ARG A 19 5.70 13.52 -6.45
N ASN A 20 4.66 14.31 -6.20
CA ASN A 20 4.73 15.78 -6.35
C ASN A 20 5.76 16.38 -5.41
N PHE A 21 5.80 15.91 -4.16
CA PHE A 21 6.83 16.31 -3.19
C PHE A 21 8.25 16.00 -3.70
N LEU A 22 8.48 14.81 -4.26
CA LEU A 22 9.78 14.45 -4.83
C LEU A 22 10.14 15.30 -6.06
N GLU A 23 9.16 15.71 -6.87
CA GLU A 23 9.39 16.61 -8.01
C GLU A 23 9.82 18.02 -7.57
N ASP A 24 9.41 18.46 -6.39
CA ASP A 24 9.77 19.77 -5.84
C ASP A 24 11.16 19.80 -5.19
N ILE A 25 11.75 18.63 -4.87
CA ILE A 25 13.09 18.55 -4.27
C ILE A 25 14.15 18.96 -5.32
N PRO A 26 14.99 19.98 -5.03
CA PRO A 26 16.11 20.34 -5.89
C PRO A 26 17.07 19.15 -6.07
N TYR A 27 17.55 18.96 -7.31
CA TYR A 27 18.48 17.89 -7.70
C TYR A 27 17.94 16.46 -7.61
N TRP A 28 16.66 16.25 -7.30
CA TRP A 28 16.04 14.94 -7.43
C TRP A 28 16.01 14.51 -8.91
N PRO A 29 16.35 13.24 -9.25
CA PRO A 29 16.28 12.76 -10.63
C PRO A 29 14.87 12.87 -11.21
N LYS A 30 14.75 13.49 -12.39
CA LYS A 30 13.48 13.70 -13.10
C LYS A 30 13.48 12.97 -14.45
N PRO A 31 12.34 12.42 -14.90
CA PRO A 31 11.04 12.40 -14.19
C PRO A 31 11.02 11.41 -13.01
N VAL A 32 10.18 11.68 -12.01
CA VAL A 32 9.96 10.74 -10.91
C VAL A 32 9.22 9.52 -11.47
N ALA A 33 9.79 8.33 -11.26
CA ALA A 33 9.18 7.08 -11.71
C ALA A 33 7.82 6.85 -11.02
N PRO A 34 6.88 6.12 -11.66
CA PRO A 34 5.61 5.75 -11.03
C PRO A 34 5.83 5.04 -9.71
N ILE A 35 5.02 5.36 -8.70
CA ILE A 35 5.09 4.69 -7.40
C ILE A 35 4.34 3.36 -7.47
N CYS A 36 5.02 2.25 -7.17
CA CYS A 36 4.38 0.93 -7.13
C CYS A 36 3.66 0.70 -5.80
N ILE A 37 2.35 0.47 -5.88
CA ILE A 37 1.49 0.09 -4.76
C ILE A 37 1.29 -1.43 -4.80
N HIS A 38 1.74 -2.11 -3.75
CA HIS A 38 1.51 -3.54 -3.58
C HIS A 38 0.14 -3.80 -2.97
N CYS A 39 -0.70 -4.59 -3.65
CA CYS A 39 -2.05 -4.93 -3.20
C CYS A 39 -2.24 -6.45 -3.17
N ASP A 40 -2.82 -6.99 -2.09
CA ASP A 40 -3.12 -8.43 -1.96
C ASP A 40 -4.51 -8.81 -2.48
N SER A 41 -5.33 -7.82 -2.83
CA SER A 41 -6.69 -8.02 -3.31
C SER A 41 -6.74 -7.97 -4.83
N GLN A 42 -6.65 -9.15 -5.47
CA GLN A 42 -6.89 -9.34 -6.91
C GLN A 42 -8.20 -8.67 -7.38
N ALA A 43 -9.23 -8.71 -6.54
CA ALA A 43 -10.52 -8.08 -6.81
C ALA A 43 -10.41 -6.53 -6.86
N ALA A 44 -9.62 -5.91 -5.97
CA ALA A 44 -9.37 -4.47 -6.00
C ALA A 44 -8.50 -4.08 -7.20
N ILE A 45 -7.45 -4.87 -7.51
CA ILE A 45 -6.57 -4.66 -8.68
C ILE A 45 -7.38 -4.74 -9.98
N GLY A 46 -8.17 -5.81 -10.15
CA GLY A 46 -9.01 -5.97 -11.34
C GLY A 46 -10.06 -4.87 -11.49
N ARG A 47 -10.59 -4.38 -10.36
CA ARG A 47 -11.46 -3.20 -10.36
C ARG A 47 -10.68 -1.94 -10.76
N ALA A 48 -9.50 -1.68 -10.22
CA ALA A 48 -8.70 -0.50 -10.56
C ALA A 48 -8.36 -0.44 -12.06
N GLY A 49 -7.99 -1.59 -12.64
CA GLY A 49 -7.67 -1.71 -14.07
C GLY A 49 -8.87 -1.72 -15.01
N SER A 50 -10.12 -1.78 -14.52
CA SER A 50 -11.29 -1.83 -15.40
C SER A 50 -11.57 -0.48 -16.05
N MET A 51 -11.83 -0.46 -17.36
CA MET A 51 -12.15 0.76 -18.12
C MET A 51 -13.51 1.38 -17.77
N MET A 52 -14.43 0.60 -17.21
CA MET A 52 -15.71 1.09 -16.70
C MET A 52 -15.97 0.59 -15.28
N TYR A 53 -16.69 1.41 -14.50
CA TYR A 53 -17.21 1.01 -13.20
C TYR A 53 -18.64 0.50 -13.33
N ASN A 54 -18.85 -0.79 -13.05
CA ASN A 54 -20.14 -1.46 -13.23
C ASN A 54 -20.97 -1.58 -11.93
N GLY A 55 -20.56 -0.90 -10.85
CA GLY A 55 -21.27 -0.95 -9.57
C GLY A 55 -22.35 0.13 -9.43
N LYS A 56 -23.18 0.02 -8.40
CA LYS A 56 -24.27 0.99 -8.11
C LYS A 56 -23.86 2.09 -7.12
N SER A 57 -22.78 1.88 -6.35
CA SER A 57 -22.33 2.85 -5.36
C SER A 57 -21.65 4.06 -6.02
N CYS A 58 -22.20 5.26 -5.78
CA CYS A 58 -21.66 6.53 -6.27
C CYS A 58 -20.29 6.84 -5.67
N HIS A 59 -20.11 6.67 -4.35
CA HIS A 59 -18.84 6.97 -3.70
C HIS A 59 -17.72 6.06 -4.20
N ILE A 60 -18.01 4.78 -4.48
CA ILE A 60 -17.02 3.88 -5.08
C ILE A 60 -16.75 4.23 -6.54
N ARG A 61 -17.75 4.69 -7.30
CA ARG A 61 -17.54 5.18 -8.68
C ARG A 61 -16.57 6.34 -8.74
N ARG A 62 -16.67 7.29 -7.80
CA ARG A 62 -15.74 8.44 -7.74
C ARG A 62 -14.30 7.96 -7.53
N ARG A 63 -14.08 7.13 -6.52
CA ARG A 63 -12.77 6.54 -6.20
C ARG A 63 -12.21 5.70 -7.34
N HIS A 64 -13.09 4.98 -8.03
CA HIS A 64 -12.73 4.22 -9.22
C HIS A 64 -12.10 5.12 -10.29
N ASN A 65 -12.77 6.23 -10.60
CA ASN A 65 -12.28 7.17 -11.59
C ASN A 65 -10.93 7.78 -11.17
N THR A 66 -10.77 8.16 -9.90
CA THR A 66 -9.51 8.68 -9.36
C THR A 66 -8.37 7.68 -9.50
N VAL A 67 -8.53 6.44 -9.04
CA VAL A 67 -7.49 5.40 -9.17
C VAL A 67 -7.16 5.12 -10.63
N ARG A 68 -8.16 5.08 -11.52
CA ARG A 68 -7.93 4.89 -12.96
C ARG A 68 -7.13 6.06 -13.55
N GLU A 69 -7.43 7.29 -13.15
CA GLU A 69 -6.70 8.47 -13.59
C GLU A 69 -5.23 8.38 -13.20
N LEU A 70 -4.93 8.08 -11.93
CA LEU A 70 -3.57 7.89 -11.41
C LEU A 70 -2.79 6.81 -12.15
N LEU A 71 -3.44 5.70 -12.51
CA LEU A 71 -2.85 4.64 -13.34
C LEU A 71 -2.57 5.13 -14.75
N SER A 72 -3.53 5.81 -15.38
CA SER A 72 -3.42 6.27 -16.76
C SER A 72 -2.41 7.40 -16.96
N SER A 73 -2.22 8.25 -15.95
CA SER A 73 -1.21 9.30 -15.93
C SER A 73 0.19 8.80 -15.59
N GLY A 74 0.32 7.52 -15.21
CA GLY A 74 1.60 6.92 -14.81
C GLY A 74 2.12 7.45 -13.47
N ILE A 75 1.26 7.99 -12.61
CA ILE A 75 1.65 8.40 -11.25
C ILE A 75 1.87 7.18 -10.38
N ILE A 76 1.01 6.17 -10.53
CA ILE A 76 1.10 4.90 -9.78
C ILE A 76 1.15 3.70 -10.71
N THR A 77 1.71 2.61 -10.19
CA THR A 77 1.53 1.25 -10.71
C THR A 77 0.98 0.38 -9.58
N ILE A 78 0.32 -0.73 -9.92
CA ILE A 78 -0.23 -1.65 -8.92
C ILE A 78 0.25 -3.05 -9.22
N ASP A 79 0.94 -3.65 -8.26
CA ASP A 79 1.41 -5.03 -8.34
C ASP A 79 0.75 -5.91 -7.28
N TYR A 80 0.50 -7.15 -7.67
CA TYR A 80 -0.04 -8.13 -6.75
C TYR A 80 1.04 -8.61 -5.77
N VAL A 81 0.72 -8.61 -4.48
CA VAL A 81 1.50 -9.27 -3.43
C VAL A 81 0.67 -10.33 -2.74
N LYS A 82 1.27 -11.45 -2.34
CA LYS A 82 0.53 -12.45 -1.53
C LYS A 82 0.29 -11.85 -0.14
N SER A 83 -0.91 -12.02 0.41
CA SER A 83 -1.28 -11.48 1.75
C SER A 83 -0.25 -11.80 2.84
N LYS A 84 0.26 -13.05 2.88
CA LYS A 84 1.31 -13.46 3.84
C LYS A 84 2.64 -12.68 3.74
N ASP A 85 2.88 -12.05 2.59
CA ASP A 85 4.08 -11.28 2.25
C ASP A 85 3.76 -9.77 2.23
N ASN A 86 2.49 -9.37 2.40
CA ASN A 86 2.08 -7.98 2.44
C ASN A 86 2.47 -7.35 3.80
N VAL A 87 3.39 -6.39 3.76
CA VAL A 87 3.86 -5.74 4.98
C VAL A 87 2.82 -4.85 5.65
N SER A 88 1.77 -4.45 4.96
CA SER A 88 0.71 -3.61 5.52
C SER A 88 -0.38 -4.39 6.26
N ASP A 89 -0.51 -5.70 6.04
CA ASP A 89 -1.54 -6.55 6.65
C ASP A 89 -1.61 -6.46 8.20
N PRO A 90 -0.49 -6.40 8.97
CA PRO A 90 -0.55 -6.26 10.42
C PRO A 90 -1.22 -4.97 10.90
N LEU A 91 -1.28 -3.94 10.04
CA LEU A 91 -1.84 -2.64 10.40
C LEU A 91 -3.36 -2.60 10.23
N THR A 92 -3.95 -3.57 9.52
CA THR A 92 -5.38 -3.61 9.18
C THR A 92 -6.07 -4.89 9.63
N LYS A 93 -5.33 -5.95 9.93
CA LYS A 93 -5.84 -7.29 10.29
C LYS A 93 -5.21 -7.77 11.59
N GLY A 94 -5.97 -8.58 12.34
CA GLY A 94 -5.40 -9.39 13.41
C GLY A 94 -4.57 -10.53 12.81
N LEU A 95 -3.27 -10.57 13.11
CA LEU A 95 -2.36 -11.61 12.64
C LEU A 95 -2.00 -12.60 13.74
N SER A 96 -1.58 -13.79 13.33
CA SER A 96 -0.91 -14.74 14.23
C SER A 96 0.44 -14.19 14.69
N ARG A 97 0.98 -14.71 15.80
CA ARG A 97 2.31 -14.34 16.32
C ARG A 97 3.40 -14.48 15.25
N GLU A 98 3.36 -15.56 14.47
CA GLU A 98 4.29 -15.79 13.36
C GLU A 98 4.15 -14.74 12.26
N GLY A 99 2.90 -14.37 11.92
CA GLY A 99 2.61 -13.30 10.98
C GLY A 99 3.22 -11.98 11.43
N VAL A 100 2.97 -11.58 12.68
CA VAL A 100 3.56 -10.36 13.27
C VAL A 100 5.08 -10.39 13.23
N GLU A 101 5.73 -11.49 13.61
CA GLU A 101 7.19 -11.61 13.58
C GLU A 101 7.77 -11.49 12.17
N ARG A 102 7.18 -12.18 11.18
CA ARG A 102 7.59 -12.10 9.78
C ARG A 102 7.48 -10.67 9.28
N THR A 103 6.33 -10.05 9.48
CA THR A 103 6.06 -8.73 8.93
C THR A 103 6.84 -7.63 9.63
N SER A 104 7.06 -7.74 10.94
CA SER A 104 7.93 -6.84 11.70
C SER A 104 9.35 -6.84 11.14
N LYS A 105 9.90 -8.03 10.84
CA LYS A 105 11.20 -8.13 10.16
C LYS A 105 11.18 -7.48 8.78
N GLY A 106 10.12 -7.69 8.00
CA GLY A 106 9.93 -7.06 6.68
C GLY A 106 9.86 -5.53 6.73
N MET A 107 9.30 -4.95 7.80
CA MET A 107 9.29 -3.51 8.06
C MET A 107 10.64 -2.97 8.60
N GLY A 108 11.61 -3.84 8.88
CA GLY A 108 12.87 -3.45 9.52
C GLY A 108 12.80 -3.26 11.03
N LEU A 109 11.68 -3.67 11.67
CA LEU A 109 11.51 -3.61 13.12
C LEU A 109 12.29 -4.75 13.79
N ARG A 110 12.94 -4.43 14.90
CA ARG A 110 13.64 -5.42 15.73
C ARG A 110 12.77 -5.79 16.95
N PRO A 111 12.66 -7.07 17.29
CA PRO A 111 12.03 -7.47 18.55
C PRO A 111 12.73 -6.75 19.70
N ARG A 112 11.94 -6.22 20.64
CA ARG A 112 12.50 -5.67 21.86
C ARG A 112 13.10 -6.84 22.64
N THR A 113 14.42 -7.01 22.56
CA THR A 113 15.13 -7.94 23.44
C THR A 113 14.87 -7.44 24.86
N SER A 114 14.18 -8.22 25.68
CA SER A 114 14.22 -8.01 27.11
C SER A 114 15.70 -8.01 27.49
N GLN A 115 16.19 -6.89 28.01
CA GLN A 115 17.36 -6.95 28.86
C GLN A 115 16.92 -7.78 30.06
N HIS A 116 17.07 -9.10 29.97
CA HIS A 116 17.26 -9.89 31.15
C HIS A 116 18.59 -9.40 31.71
N GLY A 117 18.50 -8.63 32.79
CA GLY A 117 19.64 -8.21 33.58
C GLY A 117 20.51 -9.45 33.82
N GLY A 118 21.79 -9.27 33.54
CA GLY A 118 22.79 -10.30 33.75
C GLY A 118 22.73 -10.84 35.18
N ASN A 119 22.86 -12.16 35.22
CA ASN A 119 23.32 -13.00 36.31
C ASN A 119 24.18 -12.33 37.39
N SER A 120 23.93 -12.83 38.61
CA SER A 120 24.93 -13.21 39.62
C SER A 120 25.64 -12.11 40.42
N THR A 121 25.20 -11.97 41.68
CA THR A 121 26.01 -12.39 42.85
C THR A 121 25.11 -13.10 43.84
#